data_AF-A0A482UHY2-F1
#
_entry.id   AF-A0A482UHY2-F1
#
_cell.length_a   1.000
_cell.length_b   1.000
_cell.length_c   1.000
_cell.angle_alpha   90.00
_cell.angle_beta   90.00
_cell.angle_gamma   90.00
#
_symmetry.space_group_name_H-M   'P 1'
#
loop_
_entity.id
_entity.type
_entity.pdbx_description
1 polymer ?
#
loop_
_entity_poly.entity_id
_entity_poly.type
_entity_poly.pdbx_seq_one_letter_code
_entity_poly.pdbx_strand_id
1 'polypeptide(L)'
;MSDKPPAIDQEGKMINPHNPDFITKVPWYLGNNTGPTLKHHNLQKIDHEITLTEADEIVNRKLEAQREARSSAPKTMYRKGACKNCGAMTHKEKDCLERPRSVKKMAFKSGLDIAPDEVVVKLEDFGKVSYAAKRDMYRGYDPTEYK
;
A
#
# COMPACT_ATOMS: atom_id res chain seq x y z
N MET A 1 -0.32 -7.40 -54.42
CA MET A 1 -0.44 -6.60 -53.19
C MET A 1 0.80 -5.74 -53.13
N SER A 2 0.66 -4.41 -53.24
CA SER A 2 1.84 -3.53 -53.23
C SER A 2 2.51 -3.59 -51.87
N ASP A 3 3.77 -4.00 -51.84
CA ASP A 3 4.63 -3.93 -50.66
C ASP A 3 4.96 -2.47 -50.37
N LYS A 4 3.99 -1.75 -49.79
CA LYS A 4 4.26 -0.43 -49.20
C LYS A 4 5.17 -0.66 -47.99
N PRO A 5 6.26 0.12 -47.86
CA PRO A 5 7.09 0.03 -46.67
C PRO A 5 6.22 0.35 -45.45
N PRO A 6 6.42 -0.38 -44.34
CA PRO A 6 5.70 -0.17 -43.11
C PRO A 6 5.85 1.27 -42.62
N ALA A 7 4.76 1.82 -42.07
CA ALA A 7 4.79 3.15 -41.48
C ALA A 7 5.67 3.16 -40.22
N ILE A 8 6.39 4.26 -40.00
CA ILE A 8 7.25 4.44 -38.83
C ILE A 8 6.58 5.49 -37.94
N ASP A 9 6.53 5.24 -36.65
CA ASP A 9 6.00 6.19 -35.67
C ASP A 9 7.03 7.30 -35.32
N GLN A 10 6.62 8.24 -34.47
CA GLN A 10 7.48 9.35 -34.02
C GLN A 10 8.69 8.91 -33.18
N GLU A 11 8.71 7.67 -32.67
CA GLU A 11 9.80 7.07 -31.87
C GLU A 11 10.71 6.18 -32.72
N GLY A 12 10.49 6.12 -34.05
CA GLY A 12 11.26 5.26 -34.94
C GLY A 12 10.82 3.79 -34.91
N LYS A 13 9.71 3.46 -34.25
CA LYS A 13 9.17 2.09 -34.21
C LYS A 13 8.32 1.82 -35.44
N MET A 14 8.51 0.62 -35.98
CA MET A 14 7.76 0.12 -37.12
C MET A 14 6.34 -0.25 -36.72
N ILE A 15 5.36 0.25 -37.46
CA ILE A 15 3.94 -0.09 -37.31
C ILE A 15 3.62 -1.21 -38.29
N ASN A 16 3.03 -2.28 -37.76
CA ASN A 16 2.61 -3.43 -38.57
C ASN A 16 1.64 -2.98 -39.69
N PRO A 17 1.96 -3.21 -40.98
CA PRO A 17 1.10 -2.87 -42.12
C PRO A 17 -0.27 -3.55 -42.12
N HIS A 18 -0.40 -4.68 -41.42
CA HIS A 18 -1.65 -5.43 -41.30
C HIS A 18 -2.59 -4.90 -40.21
N ASN A 19 -2.15 -3.90 -39.44
CA ASN A 19 -2.98 -3.31 -38.41
C ASN A 19 -4.03 -2.40 -39.07
N PRO A 20 -5.33 -2.59 -38.83
CA PRO A 20 -6.36 -1.80 -39.50
C PRO A 20 -6.29 -0.31 -39.13
N ASP A 21 -6.74 0.53 -40.06
CA ASP A 21 -6.69 1.99 -39.97
C ASP A 21 -7.25 2.59 -38.68
N PHE A 22 -8.31 1.99 -38.12
CA PHE A 22 -8.95 2.50 -36.89
C PHE A 22 -8.13 2.22 -35.62
N ILE A 23 -7.15 1.32 -35.68
CA ILE A 23 -6.19 1.08 -34.58
C ILE A 23 -4.97 2.00 -34.74
N THR A 24 -4.54 2.30 -35.97
CA THR A 24 -3.32 3.10 -36.21
C THR A 24 -3.56 4.61 -36.17
N LYS A 25 -4.75 5.08 -36.53
CA LYS A 25 -5.12 6.50 -36.50
C LYS A 25 -5.49 6.95 -35.10
N VAL A 26 -4.85 8.01 -34.61
CA VAL A 26 -5.12 8.59 -33.29
C VAL A 26 -6.45 9.33 -33.31
N PRO A 27 -7.34 9.10 -32.34
CA PRO A 27 -8.56 9.89 -32.19
C PRO A 27 -8.28 11.37 -31.91
N TRP A 28 -9.13 12.27 -32.45
CA TRP A 28 -8.94 13.72 -32.38
C TRP A 28 -8.80 14.29 -30.95
N TYR A 29 -9.38 13.62 -29.95
CA TYR A 29 -9.40 14.08 -28.54
C TYR A 29 -8.12 13.75 -27.76
N LEU A 30 -7.19 12.96 -28.31
CA LEU A 30 -5.93 12.57 -27.64
C LEU A 30 -4.72 13.44 -28.02
N GLY A 31 -4.93 14.49 -28.83
CA GLY A 31 -3.91 15.49 -29.20
C GLY A 31 -3.58 15.51 -30.70
N ASN A 32 -2.74 16.48 -31.10
CA ASN A 32 -2.38 16.79 -32.50
C ASN A 32 -1.37 15.82 -33.15
N ASN A 33 -1.49 14.51 -32.91
CA ASN A 33 -0.66 13.52 -33.60
C ASN A 33 -1.35 13.06 -34.89
N THR A 34 -1.03 13.73 -35.99
CA THR A 34 -1.53 13.44 -37.35
C THR A 34 -0.84 12.25 -38.03
N GLY A 35 0.08 11.56 -37.34
CA GLY A 35 0.81 10.40 -37.85
C GLY A 35 0.29 9.06 -37.29
N PRO A 36 0.54 7.94 -37.97
CA PRO A 36 0.21 6.62 -37.45
C PRO A 36 1.04 6.36 -36.18
N THR A 37 0.39 6.00 -35.07
CA THR A 37 1.06 5.68 -33.80
C THR A 37 0.20 4.78 -32.93
N LEU A 38 0.84 3.88 -32.19
CA LEU A 38 0.18 3.00 -31.22
C LEU A 38 0.25 3.52 -29.77
N LYS A 39 0.82 4.71 -29.54
CA LYS A 39 0.97 5.28 -28.18
C LYS A 39 -0.36 5.39 -27.42
N HIS A 40 -1.45 5.67 -28.13
CA HIS A 40 -2.77 5.84 -27.53
C HIS A 40 -3.38 4.53 -26.99
N HIS A 41 -2.86 3.37 -27.44
CA HIS A 41 -3.23 2.04 -26.92
C HIS A 41 -2.44 1.65 -25.68
N ASN A 42 -1.33 2.34 -25.38
CA ASN A 42 -0.61 2.10 -24.13
C ASN A 42 -1.43 2.57 -22.94
N LEU A 43 -1.06 2.07 -21.76
CA LEU A 43 -1.64 2.47 -20.48
C LEU A 43 -1.53 3.99 -20.30
N GLN A 44 -2.67 4.69 -20.38
CA GLN A 44 -2.74 6.16 -20.32
C GLN A 44 -2.55 6.71 -18.90
N LYS A 45 -2.86 5.90 -17.90
CA LYS A 45 -2.65 6.19 -16.48
C LYS A 45 -1.96 5.00 -15.85
N ILE A 46 -0.76 5.23 -15.35
CA ILE A 46 -0.04 4.26 -14.53
C ILE A 46 -0.23 4.73 -13.10
N ASP A 47 -1.26 4.20 -12.44
CA ASP A 47 -1.39 4.39 -10.99
C ASP A 47 -0.37 3.48 -10.31
N HIS A 48 0.25 3.98 -9.22
CA HIS A 48 1.15 3.16 -8.43
C HIS A 48 0.35 2.06 -7.72
N GLU A 49 0.56 0.83 -8.18
CA GLU A 49 0.03 -0.37 -7.53
C GLU A 49 1.13 -0.99 -6.67
N ILE A 50 0.80 -1.24 -5.40
CA ILE A 50 1.72 -1.85 -4.46
C ILE A 50 1.99 -3.29 -4.92
N THR A 51 3.27 -3.55 -5.15
CA THR A 51 3.77 -4.86 -5.52
C THR A 51 3.80 -5.79 -4.30
N LEU A 52 3.93 -7.10 -4.53
CA LEU A 52 4.04 -8.09 -3.45
C LEU A 52 5.21 -7.78 -2.50
N THR A 53 6.38 -7.50 -3.08
CA THR A 53 7.61 -7.20 -2.33
C THR A 53 7.49 -5.93 -1.51
N GLU A 54 6.90 -4.88 -2.07
CA GLU A 54 6.68 -3.62 -1.36
C GLU A 54 5.69 -3.79 -0.20
N ALA A 55 4.63 -4.59 -0.41
CA ALA A 55 3.69 -4.91 0.66
C ALA A 55 4.38 -5.63 1.83
N ASP A 56 5.30 -6.55 1.56
CA ASP A 56 6.09 -7.24 2.58
C ASP A 56 7.02 -6.29 3.33
N GLU A 57 7.72 -5.40 2.62
CA GLU A 57 8.60 -4.40 3.23
C GLU A 57 7.84 -3.47 4.18
N ILE A 58 6.63 -3.04 3.78
CA ILE A 58 5.76 -2.20 4.62
C ILE A 58 5.34 -2.95 5.89
N VAL A 59 5.00 -4.24 5.77
CA VAL A 59 4.62 -5.08 6.92
C VAL A 59 5.82 -5.28 7.86
N ASN A 60 6.99 -5.57 7.32
CA ASN A 60 8.21 -5.78 8.13
C ASN A 60 8.59 -4.49 8.88
N ARG A 61 8.57 -3.35 8.20
CA ARG A 61 8.79 -2.04 8.83
C ARG A 61 7.80 -1.75 9.95
N LYS A 62 6.52 -2.11 9.77
CA LYS A 62 5.51 -1.99 10.82
C LYS A 62 5.87 -2.86 12.03
N LEU A 63 6.28 -4.11 11.81
CA LEU A 63 6.64 -5.04 12.87
C LEU A 63 7.88 -4.56 13.65
N GLU A 64 8.89 -4.06 12.95
CA GLU A 64 10.09 -3.48 13.55
C GLU A 64 9.74 -2.25 14.40
N ALA A 65 9.02 -1.29 13.83
CA ALA A 65 8.57 -0.10 14.56
C ALA A 65 7.70 -0.46 15.78
N GLN A 66 6.89 -1.52 15.69
CA GLN A 66 6.08 -2.01 16.80
C GLN A 66 6.93 -2.64 17.91
N ARG A 67 8.01 -3.36 17.55
CA ARG A 67 8.98 -3.92 18.51
C ARG A 67 9.72 -2.80 19.22
N GLU A 68 10.16 -1.78 18.48
CA GLU A 68 10.81 -0.58 19.04
C GLU A 68 9.88 0.20 19.97
N ALA A 69 8.62 0.42 19.58
CA ALA A 69 7.65 1.08 20.43
C ALA A 69 7.42 0.33 21.75
N ARG A 70 7.50 -1.02 21.73
CA ARG A 70 7.37 -1.86 22.94
C ARG A 70 8.62 -1.89 23.81
N SER A 71 9.82 -1.80 23.22
CA SER A 71 11.07 -1.73 23.98
C SER A 71 11.36 -0.33 24.52
N SER A 72 10.68 0.70 23.99
CA SER A 72 10.78 2.07 24.49
C SER A 72 10.28 2.20 25.93
N ALA A 73 10.80 3.20 26.65
CA ALA A 73 10.45 3.42 28.05
C ALA A 73 8.93 3.56 28.23
N PRO A 74 8.34 2.84 29.20
CA PRO A 74 6.90 2.86 29.39
C PRO A 74 6.44 4.26 29.80
N LYS A 75 5.26 4.64 29.31
CA LYS A 75 4.65 5.93 29.67
C LYS A 75 4.20 5.86 31.12
N THR A 76 4.50 6.91 31.89
CA THR A 76 4.19 6.96 33.33
C THR A 76 2.87 7.64 33.65
N MET A 77 2.26 8.33 32.68
CA MET A 77 1.04 9.12 32.88
C MET A 77 -0.02 8.83 31.82
N TYR A 78 -1.27 8.74 32.27
CA TYR A 78 -2.42 8.58 31.39
C TYR A 78 -2.66 9.85 30.56
N ARG A 79 -2.85 9.68 29.26
CA ARG A 79 -3.15 10.76 28.32
C ARG A 79 -4.65 10.86 28.08
N LYS A 80 -5.19 12.08 28.11
CA LYS A 80 -6.62 12.31 27.83
C LYS A 80 -6.95 11.83 26.41
N GLY A 81 -8.00 11.02 26.28
CA GLY A 81 -8.40 10.42 24.99
C GLY A 81 -7.84 9.01 24.76
N ALA A 82 -6.92 8.53 25.61
CA ALA A 82 -6.44 7.16 25.54
C ALA A 82 -7.51 6.14 25.94
N CYS A 83 -7.32 4.89 25.50
CA CYS A 83 -8.04 3.73 25.97
C CYS A 83 -8.07 3.73 27.50
N LYS A 84 -9.27 3.73 28.09
CA LYS A 84 -9.43 3.76 29.54
C LYS A 84 -8.80 2.53 30.17
N ASN A 85 -8.92 1.37 29.52
CA ASN A 85 -8.38 0.09 29.97
C ASN A 85 -6.85 0.07 30.00
N CYS A 86 -6.16 0.05 28.84
CA CYS A 86 -4.71 -0.13 28.75
C CYS A 86 -3.89 1.18 28.73
N GLY A 87 -4.48 2.32 28.38
CA GLY A 87 -3.79 3.61 28.29
C GLY A 87 -3.11 3.92 26.95
N ALA A 88 -3.25 3.06 25.93
CA ALA A 88 -2.82 3.35 24.56
C ALA A 88 -3.76 4.37 23.87
N MET A 89 -3.22 5.20 22.97
CA MET A 89 -4.00 6.22 22.24
C MET A 89 -4.63 5.70 20.94
N THR A 90 -4.32 4.48 20.51
CA THR A 90 -4.64 3.98 19.16
C THR A 90 -6.05 3.40 19.05
N HIS A 91 -6.66 3.00 20.16
CA HIS A 91 -7.98 2.37 20.18
C HIS A 91 -8.81 2.81 21.39
N LYS A 92 -10.10 2.46 21.38
CA LYS A 92 -11.03 2.72 22.48
C LYS A 92 -11.12 1.51 23.42
N GLU A 93 -11.71 1.72 24.60
CA GLU A 93 -11.88 0.67 25.62
C GLU A 93 -12.56 -0.61 25.10
N LYS A 94 -13.53 -0.47 24.19
CA LYS A 94 -14.27 -1.62 23.62
C LYS A 94 -13.44 -2.48 22.67
N ASP A 95 -12.43 -1.87 22.03
CA ASP A 95 -11.57 -2.50 21.03
C ASP A 95 -10.21 -2.87 21.63
N CYS A 96 -10.09 -2.84 22.96
CA CYS A 96 -8.85 -3.10 23.65
C CYS A 96 -8.50 -4.59 23.62
N LEU A 97 -7.28 -4.89 23.19
CA LEU A 97 -6.75 -6.27 23.12
C LEU A 97 -6.27 -6.79 24.49
N GLU A 98 -6.04 -5.89 25.44
CA GLU A 98 -5.67 -6.25 26.80
C GLU A 98 -6.88 -6.72 27.59
N ARG A 99 -6.64 -7.66 28.52
CA ARG A 99 -7.69 -8.17 29.40
C ARG A 99 -8.40 -7.01 30.10
N PRO A 100 -9.75 -6.97 30.11
CA PRO A 100 -10.50 -5.92 30.81
C PRO A 100 -10.09 -5.85 32.29
N ARG A 101 -9.54 -4.69 32.70
CA ARG A 101 -9.14 -4.46 34.09
C ARG A 101 -10.35 -4.12 34.95
N SER A 102 -10.24 -4.37 36.26
CA SER A 102 -11.24 -3.88 37.20
C SER A 102 -11.21 -2.35 37.25
N VAL A 103 -12.34 -1.73 37.58
CA VAL A 103 -12.53 -0.27 37.54
C VAL A 103 -11.44 0.50 38.32
N LYS A 104 -10.91 -0.07 39.42
CA LYS A 104 -9.84 0.54 40.22
C LYS A 104 -8.46 0.42 39.59
N LYS A 105 -8.21 -0.64 38.83
CA LYS A 105 -6.91 -0.93 38.18
C LYS A 105 -6.80 -0.38 36.75
N MET A 106 -7.87 0.22 36.24
CA MET A 106 -7.93 0.79 34.91
C MET A 106 -6.89 1.90 34.73
N ALA A 107 -6.18 1.97 33.60
CA ALA A 107 -5.14 3.00 33.36
C ALA A 107 -5.64 4.42 33.62
N PHE A 108 -6.90 4.71 33.26
CA PHE A 108 -7.51 6.03 33.51
C PHE A 108 -7.50 6.45 34.99
N LYS A 109 -7.67 5.49 35.93
CA LYS A 109 -7.76 5.77 37.37
C LYS A 109 -6.45 5.51 38.11
N SER A 110 -5.76 4.41 37.77
CA SER A 110 -4.54 4.01 38.46
C SER A 110 -3.30 4.72 37.93
N GLY A 111 -3.28 5.08 36.64
CA GLY A 111 -2.06 5.52 35.96
C GLY A 111 -0.97 4.45 35.87
N LEU A 112 -1.28 3.20 36.26
CA LEU A 112 -0.34 2.09 36.32
C LEU A 112 -0.45 1.21 35.07
N ASP A 113 0.67 0.63 34.67
CA ASP A 113 0.79 -0.29 33.52
C ASP A 113 0.14 0.29 32.25
N ILE A 114 0.73 1.37 31.74
CA ILE A 114 0.29 2.01 30.50
C ILE A 114 0.97 1.32 29.32
N ALA A 115 0.14 0.75 28.45
CA ALA A 115 0.63 0.08 27.25
C ALA A 115 1.26 1.09 26.26
N PRO A 116 2.28 0.65 25.50
CA PRO A 116 2.81 1.43 24.39
C PRO A 116 1.73 1.60 23.31
N ASP A 117 1.86 2.66 22.50
CA ASP A 117 0.95 2.89 21.38
C ASP A 117 1.23 1.88 20.25
N GLU A 118 0.18 1.45 19.56
CA GLU A 118 0.31 0.57 18.39
C GLU A 118 0.77 1.36 17.16
N VAL A 119 1.57 0.73 16.30
CA VAL A 119 1.98 1.31 15.03
C VAL A 119 0.92 0.95 13.99
N VAL A 120 0.07 1.92 13.67
CA VAL A 120 -0.97 1.76 12.65
C VAL A 120 -0.38 2.07 11.29
N VAL A 121 -0.23 1.04 10.46
CA VAL A 121 0.19 1.15 9.06
C VAL A 121 -0.88 0.47 8.23
N LYS A 122 -1.51 1.22 7.33
CA LYS A 122 -2.44 0.68 6.34
C LYS A 122 -1.75 0.72 4.98
N LEU A 123 -1.76 -0.40 4.26
CA LEU A 123 -1.14 -0.46 2.94
C LEU A 123 -1.78 0.54 1.96
N GLU A 124 -3.07 0.83 2.15
CA GLU A 124 -3.83 1.82 1.36
C GLU A 124 -3.23 3.24 1.42
N ASP A 125 -2.48 3.56 2.49
CA ASP A 125 -1.81 4.86 2.62
C ASP A 125 -0.60 5.00 1.67
N PHE A 126 -0.07 3.89 1.15
CA PHE A 126 1.13 3.85 0.29
C PHE A 126 0.78 3.70 -1.20
N GLY A 127 -0.46 3.34 -1.54
CA GLY A 127 -0.89 3.10 -2.91
C GLY A 127 -2.05 2.13 -3.03
N LYS A 128 -2.42 1.83 -4.28
CA LYS A 128 -3.47 0.84 -4.56
C LYS A 128 -2.93 -0.55 -4.28
N VAL A 129 -3.53 -1.26 -3.32
CA VAL A 129 -3.14 -2.63 -3.03
C VAL A 129 -3.67 -3.55 -4.13
N SER A 130 -2.77 -4.20 -4.87
CA SER A 130 -3.15 -5.19 -5.87
C SER A 130 -3.89 -6.38 -5.22
N TYR A 131 -4.74 -7.08 -5.99
CA TYR A 131 -5.48 -8.24 -5.48
C TYR A 131 -4.53 -9.31 -4.93
N ALA A 132 -3.43 -9.57 -5.64
CA ALA A 132 -2.38 -10.49 -5.23
C ALA A 132 -1.74 -10.04 -3.91
N ALA A 133 -1.28 -8.78 -3.80
CA ALA A 133 -0.68 -8.27 -2.56
C ALA A 133 -1.62 -8.29 -1.35
N LYS A 134 -2.91 -8.07 -1.56
CA LYS A 134 -3.91 -8.14 -0.48
C LYS A 134 -4.12 -9.57 0.03
N ARG A 135 -4.07 -10.56 -0.86
CA ARG A 135 -4.41 -11.97 -0.58
C ARG A 135 -3.22 -12.91 -0.52
N ASP A 136 -2.01 -12.37 -0.56
CA ASP A 136 -0.82 -13.18 -0.41
C ASP A 136 -0.82 -13.90 0.95
N MET A 137 -0.75 -15.23 0.89
CA MET A 137 -0.71 -16.10 2.07
C MET A 137 0.63 -16.04 2.79
N TYR A 138 1.70 -15.68 2.07
CA TYR A 138 3.05 -15.59 2.59
C TYR A 138 3.45 -14.17 2.99
N ARG A 139 2.47 -13.26 3.10
CA ARG A 139 2.76 -11.86 3.44
C ARG A 139 3.37 -11.74 4.84
N GLY A 140 4.53 -11.10 4.93
CA GLY A 140 5.29 -10.97 6.18
C GLY A 140 6.00 -12.25 6.62
N TYR A 141 6.19 -13.20 5.71
CA TYR A 141 7.01 -14.38 5.94
C TYR A 141 8.48 -14.00 6.16
N ASP A 142 9.11 -14.58 7.19
CA ASP A 142 10.54 -14.41 7.45
C ASP A 142 11.31 -15.55 6.75
N PRO A 143 12.17 -15.27 5.74
CA PRO A 143 12.93 -16.30 5.04
C PRO A 143 13.86 -17.12 5.94
N THR A 144 14.16 -16.65 7.15
CA THR A 144 14.97 -17.39 8.12
C THR A 144 14.23 -18.58 8.75
N GLU A 145 12.89 -18.58 8.75
CA GLU A 145 12.07 -19.68 9.29
C GLU A 145 12.16 -20.97 8.46
N TYR A 146 12.63 -20.89 7.21
CA TYR A 146 12.82 -22.06 6.34
C TYR A 146 14.10 -22.86 6.61
N LYS A 147 15.07 -22.25 7.32
CA LYS A 147 16.43 -22.80 7.45
C LYS A 147 16.53 -23.97 8.42
#